data_AF-A0A380GZV4-F1
#
_entry.id   AF-A0A380GZV4-F1
#
_cell.length_a   1.000
_cell.length_b   1.000
_cell.length_c   1.000
_cell.angle_alpha   90.00
_cell.angle_beta   90.00
_cell.angle_gamma   90.00
#
_symmetry.space_group_name_H-M   'P 1'
#
loop_
_entity.id
_entity.type
_entity.pdbx_description
1 polymer ?
#
loop_
_entity_poly.entity_id
_entity_poly.type
_entity_poly.pdbx_seq_one_letter_code
_entity_poly.pdbx_strand_id
1 'polypeptide(L)'
;MHSWGYVAETNEQAKHEFFPSLKAHQDTLSKERGWPPFDENSFEKEIGSQGAIYLGSPETVAQKIIHTIETLGINRFMLHTPVGSTPHEHIMHSIRLFGEKVKPIVDKYFANK
;
A
#
# COMPACT_ATOMS: atom_id res chain seq x y z
N MET A 1 11.65 7.56 1.09
CA MET A 1 10.28 7.63 1.65
C MET A 1 9.83 6.22 2.00
N HIS A 2 9.04 6.05 3.06
CA HIS A 2 8.35 4.80 3.34
C HIS A 2 6.85 5.07 3.42
N SER A 3 6.03 4.08 3.08
CA SER A 3 4.60 4.11 3.33
C SER A 3 4.07 2.72 3.60
N TRP A 4 2.90 2.65 4.24
CA TRP A 4 2.14 1.41 4.39
C TRP A 4 1.58 0.97 3.04
N GLY A 5 1.44 -0.34 2.87
CA GLY A 5 0.72 -0.85 1.71
C GLY A 5 0.67 -2.35 1.60
N TYR A 6 -0.05 -2.79 0.56
CA TYR A 6 -0.36 -4.18 0.29
C TYR A 6 -0.68 -4.38 -1.20
N VAL A 7 -0.03 -5.36 -1.80
CA VAL A 7 -0.22 -5.75 -3.21
C VAL A 7 -0.95 -7.10 -3.27
N ALA A 8 -2.00 -7.18 -4.07
CA ALA A 8 -2.68 -8.44 -4.45
C ALA A 8 -2.86 -8.48 -5.98
N GLU A 9 -3.47 -9.54 -6.52
CA GLU A 9 -3.67 -9.67 -7.97
C GLU A 9 -4.61 -8.57 -8.53
N THR A 10 -5.57 -8.11 -7.72
CA THR A 10 -6.53 -7.07 -8.10
C THR A 10 -6.71 -6.02 -7.01
N ASN A 11 -7.21 -4.85 -7.39
CA ASN A 11 -7.53 -3.78 -6.44
C ASN A 11 -8.55 -4.23 -5.39
N GLU A 12 -9.62 -4.91 -5.82
CA GLU A 12 -10.68 -5.38 -4.93
C GLU A 12 -10.17 -6.44 -3.95
N GLN A 13 -9.35 -7.38 -4.42
CA GLN A 13 -8.73 -8.38 -3.55
C GLN A 13 -7.82 -7.71 -2.50
N ALA A 14 -6.99 -6.74 -2.93
CA ALA A 14 -6.10 -6.03 -2.01
C ALA A 14 -6.89 -5.28 -0.92
N LYS A 15 -8.02 -4.65 -1.28
CA LYS A 15 -8.90 -3.97 -0.33
C LYS A 15 -9.48 -4.95 0.69
N HIS A 16 -10.04 -6.05 0.20
CA HIS A 16 -10.67 -7.07 1.03
C HIS A 16 -9.68 -7.72 2.02
N GLU A 17 -8.47 -8.03 1.58
CA GLU A 17 -7.45 -8.70 2.40
C GLU A 17 -6.78 -7.75 3.41
N PHE A 18 -6.62 -6.47 3.07
CA PHE A 18 -5.87 -5.53 3.91
C PHE A 18 -6.75 -4.77 4.92
N PHE A 19 -7.98 -4.43 4.55
CA PHE A 19 -8.84 -3.56 5.36
C PHE A 19 -9.07 -4.08 6.78
N PRO A 20 -9.39 -5.36 7.03
CA PRO A 20 -9.63 -5.86 8.39
C PRO A 20 -8.43 -5.67 9.32
N SER A 21 -7.22 -5.95 8.81
CA SER A 21 -5.98 -5.85 9.58
C SER A 21 -5.61 -4.39 9.87
N LEU A 22 -5.74 -3.51 8.87
CA LEU A 22 -5.52 -2.08 9.03
C LEU A 22 -6.52 -1.47 10.01
N LYS A 23 -7.81 -1.82 9.89
CA LYS A 23 -8.87 -1.33 10.78
C LYS A 23 -8.61 -1.70 12.22
N ALA A 24 -8.24 -2.96 12.50
CA ALA A 24 -7.92 -3.41 13.85
C ALA A 24 -6.70 -2.66 14.43
N HIS A 25 -5.67 -2.44 13.62
CA HIS A 25 -4.50 -1.65 14.01
C HIS A 25 -4.88 -0.19 14.32
N GLN A 26 -5.63 0.45 13.44
CA GLN A 26 -6.08 1.84 13.61
C GLN A 26 -7.03 2.00 14.79
N ASP A 27 -7.95 1.06 15.03
CA ASP A 27 -8.86 1.12 16.19
C ASP A 27 -8.12 1.08 17.53
N THR A 28 -7.01 0.37 17.58
CA THR A 28 -6.13 0.35 18.75
C THR A 28 -5.49 1.72 18.93
N LEU A 29 -4.92 2.29 17.87
CA LEU A 29 -4.30 3.62 17.89
C LEU A 29 -5.30 4.73 18.21
N SER A 30 -6.52 4.68 17.67
CA SER A 30 -7.56 5.67 17.95
C SER A 30 -7.96 5.69 19.43
N LYS A 31 -8.05 4.52 20.08
CA LYS A 31 -8.30 4.43 21.52
C LYS A 31 -7.15 4.97 22.35
N GLU A 32 -5.91 4.68 21.97
CA GLU A 32 -4.71 5.10 22.72
C GLU A 32 -4.37 6.58 22.54
N ARG A 33 -4.59 7.12 21.35
CA ARG A 33 -4.13 8.46 20.94
C ARG A 33 -5.24 9.49 20.83
N GLY A 34 -6.50 9.08 21.08
CA GLY A 34 -7.67 9.95 20.95
C GLY A 34 -7.94 10.38 19.50
N TRP A 35 -7.48 9.60 18.51
CA TRP A 35 -7.77 9.88 17.10
C TRP A 35 -9.22 9.57 16.76
N PRO A 36 -9.79 10.21 15.73
CA PRO A 36 -11.10 9.82 15.21
C PRO A 36 -11.16 8.33 14.86
N PRO A 37 -12.35 7.70 14.91
CA PRO A 37 -12.53 6.33 14.43
C PRO A 37 -12.10 6.21 12.97
N PHE A 38 -11.34 5.15 12.66
CA PHE A 38 -10.98 4.83 11.28
C PHE A 38 -12.13 4.08 10.63
N ASP A 39 -12.87 4.71 9.73
CA ASP A 39 -14.02 4.14 9.03
C ASP A 39 -13.71 3.80 7.56
N GLU A 40 -14.66 3.19 6.85
CA GLU A 40 -14.51 2.83 5.44
C GLU A 40 -14.25 4.05 4.54
N ASN A 41 -14.87 5.19 4.85
CA ASN A 41 -14.63 6.43 4.11
C ASN A 41 -13.18 6.92 4.29
N SER A 42 -12.63 6.82 5.50
CA SER A 42 -11.23 7.12 5.78
C SER A 42 -10.31 6.16 5.03
N PHE A 43 -10.65 4.88 5.01
CA PHE A 43 -9.90 3.88 4.26
C PHE A 43 -9.87 4.18 2.75
N GLU A 44 -11.02 4.43 2.12
CA GLU A 44 -11.10 4.75 0.69
C GLU A 44 -10.30 6.02 0.34
N LYS A 45 -10.29 7.02 1.23
CA LYS A 45 -9.44 8.21 1.07
C LYS A 45 -7.96 7.85 1.12
N GLU A 46 -7.55 7.05 2.10
CA GLU A 46 -6.15 6.67 2.31
C GLU A 46 -5.57 5.82 1.17
N ILE A 47 -6.38 4.95 0.57
CA ILE A 47 -5.95 4.11 -0.58
C ILE A 47 -6.12 4.80 -1.93
N GLY A 48 -6.84 5.94 -1.98
CA GLY A 48 -7.05 6.72 -3.19
C GLY A 48 -5.76 7.27 -3.81
N SER A 49 -5.87 7.90 -4.98
CA SER A 49 -4.72 8.42 -5.73
C SER A 49 -3.87 9.43 -4.97
N GLN A 50 -4.49 10.20 -4.07
CA GLN A 50 -3.85 11.21 -3.22
C GLN A 50 -3.62 10.74 -1.77
N GLY A 51 -4.09 9.54 -1.41
CA GLY A 51 -3.96 9.01 -0.05
C GLY A 51 -2.56 8.45 0.24
N ALA A 52 -2.25 8.20 1.52
CA ALA A 52 -0.90 7.78 1.90
C ALA A 52 -0.63 6.29 1.61
N ILE A 53 -1.65 5.43 1.59
CA ILE A 53 -1.50 3.98 1.53
C ILE A 53 -1.35 3.49 0.08
N TYR A 54 -0.39 2.60 -0.14
CA TYR A 54 -0.11 2.00 -1.45
C TYR A 54 -0.75 0.62 -1.52
N LEU A 55 -1.98 0.58 -2.04
CA LEU A 55 -2.79 -0.63 -2.07
C LEU A 55 -3.36 -0.88 -3.46
N GLY A 56 -3.28 -2.13 -3.93
CA GLY A 56 -3.95 -2.55 -5.16
C GLY A 56 -3.25 -3.66 -5.93
N SER A 57 -3.55 -3.75 -7.22
CA SER A 57 -2.83 -4.56 -8.19
C SER A 57 -1.38 -4.08 -8.36
N PRO A 58 -0.48 -4.89 -8.94
CA PRO A 58 0.88 -4.45 -9.21
C PRO A 58 0.97 -3.17 -10.04
N GLU A 59 0.10 -3.02 -11.03
CA GLU A 59 0.04 -1.84 -11.90
C GLU A 59 -0.39 -0.61 -11.11
N THR A 60 -1.43 -0.74 -10.29
CA THR A 60 -1.96 0.38 -9.48
C THR A 60 -0.89 0.89 -8.51
N VAL A 61 -0.23 -0.04 -7.81
CA VAL A 61 0.84 0.31 -6.86
C VAL A 61 2.06 0.88 -7.57
N ALA A 62 2.48 0.30 -8.70
CA ALA A 62 3.61 0.80 -9.48
C ALA A 62 3.37 2.22 -10.00
N GLN A 63 2.18 2.51 -10.54
CA GLN A 63 1.85 3.86 -11.03
C GLN A 63 1.88 4.90 -9.91
N LYS A 64 1.37 4.55 -8.71
CA LYS A 64 1.42 5.45 -7.56
C LYS A 64 2.86 5.70 -7.09
N ILE A 65 3.73 4.67 -7.12
CA ILE A 65 5.15 4.81 -6.79
C ILE A 65 5.85 5.71 -7.81
N ILE A 66 5.62 5.48 -9.11
CA ILE A 66 6.18 6.31 -10.19
C ILE A 66 5.79 7.77 -9.98
N HIS A 67 4.48 8.04 -9.84
CA HIS A 67 3.98 9.39 -9.59
C HIS A 67 4.67 10.05 -8.40
N THR A 68 4.90 9.30 -7.33
CA THR A 68 5.52 9.84 -6.12
C THR A 68 7.02 10.09 -6.29
N ILE A 69 7.74 9.21 -6.98
CA ILE A 69 9.15 9.40 -7.34
C ILE A 69 9.29 10.66 -8.19
N GLU A 70 8.44 10.83 -9.20
CA GLU A 70 8.47 12.02 -10.07
C GLU A 70 8.12 13.31 -9.33
N THR A 71 7.11 13.25 -8.47
CA THR A 71 6.63 14.44 -7.74
C THR A 71 7.62 14.89 -6.67
N LEU A 72 8.25 13.95 -5.96
CA LEU A 72 9.09 14.27 -4.80
C LEU A 72 10.60 14.21 -5.09
N GLY A 73 11.02 13.71 -6.25
CA GLY A 73 12.43 13.56 -6.61
C GLY A 73 13.19 12.55 -5.71
N ILE A 74 12.48 11.58 -5.12
CA ILE A 74 13.08 10.60 -4.23
C ILE A 74 13.76 9.47 -5.00
N ASN A 75 14.84 8.92 -4.44
CA ASN A 75 15.57 7.79 -5.02
C ASN A 75 15.34 6.45 -4.30
N ARG A 76 14.49 6.45 -3.26
CA ARG A 76 14.19 5.26 -2.46
C ARG A 76 12.75 5.28 -1.98
N PHE A 77 12.03 4.22 -2.29
CA PHE A 77 10.70 3.91 -1.78
C PHE A 77 10.73 2.59 -0.98
N MET A 78 10.07 2.55 0.17
CA MET A 78 9.94 1.36 1.00
C MET A 78 8.47 1.11 1.30
N LEU A 79 7.99 -0.08 0.95
CA LEU A 79 6.64 -0.54 1.31
C LEU A 79 6.70 -1.25 2.66
N HIS A 80 5.97 -0.75 3.64
CA HIS A 80 5.85 -1.35 4.95
C HIS A 80 4.63 -2.28 4.99
N THR A 81 4.90 -3.57 5.16
CA THR A 81 3.91 -4.64 5.30
C THR A 81 4.52 -5.75 6.16
N PRO A 82 3.76 -6.46 7.02
CA PRO A 82 2.34 -6.28 7.30
C PRO A 82 2.03 -5.01 8.11
N VAL A 83 0.77 -4.56 8.06
CA VAL A 83 0.19 -3.64 9.04
C VAL A 83 -0.88 -4.41 9.79
N GLY A 84 -0.75 -4.53 11.11
CA GLY A 84 -1.62 -5.38 11.93
C GLY A 84 -1.31 -6.88 11.74
N SER A 85 -2.35 -7.71 11.86
CA SER A 85 -2.27 -9.17 11.78
C SER A 85 -2.91 -9.71 10.50
N THR A 86 -2.19 -9.60 9.38
CA THR A 86 -2.55 -10.23 8.09
C THR A 86 -2.04 -11.67 8.04
N PRO A 87 -2.78 -12.64 7.45
CA PRO A 87 -2.29 -14.01 7.26
C PRO A 87 -0.90 -14.06 6.62
N HIS A 88 -0.03 -14.96 7.10
CA HIS A 88 1.36 -15.03 6.64
C HIS A 88 1.47 -15.26 5.13
N GLU A 89 0.65 -16.16 4.59
CA GLU A 89 0.64 -16.50 3.16
C GLU A 89 0.26 -15.31 2.27
N HIS A 90 -0.66 -14.46 2.72
CA HIS A 90 -1.07 -13.23 2.05
C HIS A 90 0.11 -12.25 1.99
N ILE A 91 0.84 -12.07 3.10
CA ILE A 91 2.03 -11.21 3.15
C ILE A 91 3.14 -11.73 2.24
N MET A 92 3.42 -13.04 2.27
CA MET A 92 4.43 -13.64 1.40
C MET A 92 4.07 -13.49 -0.08
N HIS A 93 2.80 -13.67 -0.43
CA HIS A 93 2.30 -13.43 -1.78
C HIS A 93 2.44 -11.95 -2.19
N SER A 94 2.10 -11.03 -1.29
CA SER A 94 2.24 -9.59 -1.52
C SER A 94 3.70 -9.16 -1.77
N ILE A 95 4.64 -9.70 -0.98
CA ILE A 95 6.08 -9.49 -1.16
C ILE A 95 6.53 -10.03 -2.52
N ARG A 96 6.05 -11.21 -2.92
CA ARG A 96 6.33 -11.79 -4.25
C ARG A 96 5.84 -10.87 -5.36
N LEU A 97 4.60 -10.41 -5.32
CA LEU A 97 4.05 -9.48 -6.32
C LEU A 97 4.83 -8.15 -6.36
N PHE A 98 5.22 -7.63 -5.19
CA PHE A 98 6.01 -6.41 -5.13
C PHE A 98 7.39 -6.58 -5.82
N GLY A 99 8.08 -7.70 -5.55
CA GLY A 99 9.38 -7.99 -6.14
C GLY A 99 9.33 -8.39 -7.62
N GLU A 100 8.37 -9.22 -8.01
CA GLU A 100 8.30 -9.82 -9.34
C GLU A 100 7.49 -9.01 -10.36
N LYS A 101 6.59 -8.12 -9.90
CA LYS A 101 5.71 -7.35 -10.77
C LYS A 101 5.87 -5.85 -10.61
N VAL A 102 5.70 -5.32 -9.39
CA VAL A 102 5.74 -3.87 -9.13
C VAL A 102 7.11 -3.31 -9.48
N LYS A 103 8.19 -3.88 -8.92
CA LYS A 103 9.55 -3.37 -9.14
C LYS A 103 9.93 -3.34 -10.64
N PRO A 104 9.74 -4.41 -11.44
CA PRO A 104 10.02 -4.35 -12.87
C PRO A 104 9.24 -3.28 -13.63
N ILE A 105 7.97 -3.02 -13.29
CA ILE A 105 7.18 -1.96 -13.93
C ILE A 105 7.80 -0.58 -13.65
N VAL A 106 8.15 -0.32 -12.39
CA VAL A 106 8.79 0.94 -11.98
C VAL A 106 10.16 1.10 -12.65
N ASP A 107 11.01 0.07 -12.61
CA ASP A 107 12.34 0.10 -13.22
C ASP A 107 12.24 0.35 -14.74
N LYS A 108 11.30 -0.32 -15.43
CA LYS A 108 11.08 -0.14 -16.87
C LYS A 108 10.64 1.29 -17.22
N TYR A 109 9.82 1.91 -16.37
CA TYR A 109 9.39 3.29 -16.58
C TYR A 109 10.59 4.24 -16.57
N PHE A 110 11.44 4.15 -15.53
CA PHE A 110 12.58 5.05 -15.37
C PHE A 110 13.78 4.71 -16.26
N ALA A 111 13.88 3.49 -16.79
CA ALA A 111 14.91 3.13 -17.77
C ALA A 111 14.75 3.87 -19.12
N ASN A 112 13.55 4.35 -19.44
CA ASN A 112 13.22 5.03 -20.70
C ASN A 112 13.15 6.57 -20.55
N LYS A 113 13.65 7.11 -19.44
CA LYS A 113 13.68 8.54 -19.15
C LYS A 113 15.11 9.08 -19.20
#